data_AF-A0A9D7W2B9-F1
#
_entry.id   AF-A0A9D7W2B9-F1
#
_cell.length_a   1.000
_cell.length_b   1.000
_cell.length_c   1.000
_cell.angle_alpha   90.00
_cell.angle_beta   90.00
_cell.angle_gamma   90.00
#
_symmetry.space_group_name_H-M   'P 1'
#
loop_
_entity.id
_entity.type
_entity.pdbx_description
1 polymer ?
#
loop_
_entity_poly.entity_id
_entity_poly.type
_entity_poly.pdbx_seq_one_letter_code
_entity_poly.pdbx_strand_id
1 'polypeptide(L)'
;MGSSSKARNSIRTAVSQNSGTKRSQRKWLSRVVATVACIVLLVLLSSWWGGFTEPQAVAEIHSMVDEEVARLARVARNEIPYGSSGPDMGEWFQKFRDVPEKYRGQIRQDMGRLFNARERAATQSYFALPPGQRRAEMDKRIKAEEARSKERRERWAAERAAREQADANGQTAENGRNGGGQEGRGRGPNAGGESGPGG
;
A
#
# COMPACT_ATOMS: atom_id res chain seq x y z
N MET A 1 27.19 -61.33 68.49
CA MET A 1 26.22 -60.40 67.88
C MET A 1 26.96 -59.48 66.91
N GLY A 2 26.55 -59.34 65.63
CA GLY A 2 27.22 -58.37 64.73
C GLY A 2 26.89 -58.43 63.22
N SER A 3 26.32 -59.52 62.71
CA SER A 3 26.16 -59.71 61.25
C SER A 3 24.91 -59.01 60.65
N SER A 4 23.88 -58.73 61.47
CA SER A 4 22.61 -58.14 60.98
C SER A 4 22.72 -56.65 60.60
N SER A 5 23.65 -55.92 61.21
CA SER A 5 23.78 -54.47 61.04
C SER A 5 24.45 -54.08 59.72
N LYS A 6 25.37 -54.91 59.22
CA LYS A 6 26.12 -54.65 57.98
C LYS A 6 25.26 -54.83 56.72
N ALA A 7 24.41 -55.87 56.70
CA ALA A 7 23.49 -56.14 55.60
C ALA A 7 22.37 -55.10 55.50
N ARG A 8 21.83 -54.63 56.63
CA ARG A 8 20.81 -53.58 56.65
C ARG A 8 21.34 -52.23 56.17
N ASN A 9 22.60 -51.91 56.50
CA ASN A 9 23.23 -50.68 56.02
C ASN A 9 23.58 -50.73 54.53
N SER A 10 23.99 -51.88 53.97
CA SER A 10 24.31 -51.98 52.53
C SER A 10 23.08 -51.91 51.62
N ILE A 11 21.93 -52.44 52.06
CA ILE A 11 20.68 -52.35 51.31
C ILE A 11 20.16 -50.90 51.31
N ARG A 12 20.31 -50.19 52.43
CA ARG A 12 19.87 -48.79 52.55
C ARG A 12 20.72 -47.84 51.69
N THR A 13 22.02 -48.08 51.57
CA THR A 13 22.89 -47.30 50.68
C THR A 13 22.63 -47.60 49.20
N ALA A 14 22.40 -48.87 48.82
CA ALA A 14 22.07 -49.23 47.44
C ALA A 14 20.73 -48.64 46.95
N VAL A 15 19.72 -48.56 47.82
CA VAL A 15 18.42 -47.94 47.50
C VAL A 15 18.52 -46.40 47.40
N SER A 16 19.41 -45.78 48.19
CA SER A 16 19.63 -44.33 48.14
C SER A 16 20.34 -43.86 46.86
N GLN A 17 21.25 -44.67 46.30
CA GLN A 17 21.99 -44.31 45.08
C GLN A 17 21.11 -44.40 43.80
N ASN A 18 20.15 -45.32 43.74
CA ASN A 18 19.29 -45.50 42.56
C ASN A 18 18.10 -44.50 42.48
N SER A 19 17.71 -43.90 43.61
CA SER A 19 16.59 -42.96 43.67
C SER A 19 16.97 -41.50 43.39
N GLY A 20 18.25 -41.14 43.57
CA GLY A 20 18.76 -39.79 43.29
C GLY A 20 18.90 -39.45 41.80
N THR A 21 19.31 -40.42 40.98
CA THR A 21 19.63 -40.23 39.55
C THR A 21 18.39 -40.04 38.69
N LYS A 22 17.31 -40.82 38.93
CA LYS A 22 16.05 -40.71 38.18
C LYS A 22 15.30 -39.40 38.46
N ARG A 23 15.42 -38.85 39.68
CA ARG A 23 14.76 -37.60 40.08
C ARG A 23 15.49 -36.36 39.56
N SER A 24 16.82 -36.41 39.41
CA SER A 24 17.60 -35.32 38.81
C SER A 24 17.50 -35.29 37.29
N GLN A 25 17.49 -36.45 36.61
CA GLN A 25 17.27 -36.53 35.16
C GLN A 25 15.91 -35.98 34.73
N ARG A 26 14.83 -36.29 35.48
CA ARG A 26 13.48 -35.77 35.16
C ARG A 26 13.37 -34.25 35.31
N LYS A 27 14.10 -33.67 36.27
CA LYS A 27 14.21 -32.20 36.42
C LYS A 27 15.06 -31.57 35.32
N TRP A 28 16.12 -32.22 34.87
CA TRP A 28 16.95 -31.72 33.77
C TRP A 28 16.22 -31.78 32.42
N LEU A 29 15.53 -32.89 32.13
CA LEU A 29 14.67 -33.02 30.94
C LEU A 29 13.53 -32.00 30.95
N SER A 30 12.88 -31.77 32.10
CA SER A 30 11.85 -30.73 32.23
C SER A 30 12.40 -29.33 31.96
N ARG A 31 13.62 -29.03 32.39
CA ARG A 31 14.28 -27.75 32.08
C ARG A 31 14.56 -27.63 30.60
N VAL A 32 15.13 -28.66 29.96
CA VAL A 32 15.42 -28.65 28.51
C VAL A 32 14.14 -28.46 27.70
N VAL A 33 13.06 -29.18 28.02
CA VAL A 33 11.76 -29.03 27.35
C VAL A 33 11.19 -27.63 27.55
N ALA A 34 11.27 -27.06 28.76
CA ALA A 34 10.82 -25.70 29.02
C ALA A 34 11.64 -24.66 28.23
N THR A 35 12.96 -24.83 28.14
CA THR A 35 13.82 -23.92 27.35
C THR A 35 13.49 -24.00 25.86
N VAL A 36 13.31 -25.20 25.31
CA VAL A 36 12.92 -25.40 23.91
C VAL A 36 11.54 -24.81 23.64
N ALA A 37 10.57 -25.02 24.53
CA ALA A 37 9.24 -24.41 24.42
C ALA A 37 9.31 -22.88 24.45
N CYS A 38 10.12 -22.29 25.34
CA CYS A 38 10.34 -20.84 25.36
C CYS A 38 10.98 -20.33 24.06
N ILE A 39 11.97 -21.05 23.50
CA ILE A 39 12.60 -20.66 22.23
C ILE A 39 11.57 -20.73 21.09
N VAL A 40 10.79 -21.81 20.99
CA VAL A 40 9.73 -21.94 19.98
C VAL A 40 8.68 -20.84 20.15
N LEU A 41 8.33 -20.49 21.38
CA LEU A 41 7.38 -19.44 21.69
C LEU A 41 7.95 -18.05 21.34
N LEU A 42 9.24 -17.81 21.56
CA LEU A 42 9.94 -16.60 21.12
C LEU A 42 10.05 -16.52 19.60
N VAL A 43 10.30 -17.64 18.91
CA VAL A 43 10.29 -17.72 17.44
C VAL A 43 8.88 -17.45 16.90
N LEU A 44 7.84 -18.00 17.52
CA LEU A 44 6.45 -17.72 17.15
C LEU A 44 6.06 -16.26 17.44
N LEU A 45 6.47 -15.68 18.57
CA LEU A 45 6.21 -14.26 18.88
C LEU A 45 6.95 -13.33 17.92
N SER A 46 8.20 -13.63 17.61
CA SER A 46 8.99 -12.85 16.65
C SER A 46 8.46 -13.02 15.23
N SER A 47 8.01 -14.21 14.85
CA SER A 47 7.34 -14.46 13.57
C SER A 47 5.95 -13.80 13.50
N TRP A 48 5.26 -13.60 14.62
CA TRP A 48 4.02 -12.82 14.70
C TRP A 48 4.33 -11.32 14.54
N TRP A 49 5.41 -10.83 15.15
CA TRP A 49 5.85 -9.43 15.00
C TRP A 49 6.42 -9.11 13.61
N GLY A 50 6.96 -10.09 12.88
CA GLY A 50 7.49 -9.91 11.52
C GLY A 50 6.46 -9.51 10.45
N GLY A 51 5.16 -9.57 10.75
CA GLY A 51 4.08 -9.08 9.88
C GLY A 51 3.69 -7.61 10.06
N PHE A 52 4.35 -6.91 11.00
CA PHE A 52 4.05 -5.54 11.42
C PHE A 52 5.09 -4.50 10.98
N THR A 53 6.07 -4.89 10.17
CA THR A 53 6.98 -3.92 9.54
C THR A 53 6.28 -3.33 8.32
N GLU A 54 5.85 -2.08 8.47
CA GLU A 54 5.38 -1.23 7.38
C GLU A 54 6.44 -1.24 6.25
N PRO A 55 6.06 -1.50 4.99
CA PRO A 55 7.01 -1.51 3.88
C PRO A 55 7.73 -0.17 3.86
N GLN A 56 9.05 -0.17 3.64
CA GLN A 56 9.83 1.08 3.57
C GLN A 56 9.20 2.09 2.60
N ALA A 57 8.61 1.61 1.51
CA ALA A 57 7.87 2.42 0.55
C ALA A 57 6.68 3.18 1.15
N VAL A 58 5.97 2.60 2.13
CA VAL A 58 4.82 3.26 2.80
C VAL A 58 5.31 4.32 3.78
N ALA A 59 6.34 4.01 4.58
CA ALA A 59 6.98 4.96 5.47
C ALA A 59 7.56 6.17 4.71
N GLU A 60 8.17 5.94 3.55
CA GLU A 60 8.67 6.99 2.65
C GLU A 60 7.53 7.86 2.10
N ILE A 61 6.39 7.27 1.76
CA ILE A 61 5.20 8.04 1.33
C ILE A 61 4.69 8.93 2.46
N HIS A 62 4.63 8.43 3.69
CA HIS A 62 4.22 9.23 4.84
C HIS A 62 5.15 10.43 5.05
N SER A 63 6.48 10.22 5.02
CA SER A 63 7.43 11.32 5.19
C SER A 63 7.36 12.34 4.06
N MET A 64 7.22 11.90 2.81
CA MET A 64 7.03 12.80 1.69
C MET A 64 5.74 13.63 1.81
N VAL A 65 4.63 13.03 2.28
CA VAL A 65 3.38 13.76 2.51
C VAL A 65 3.53 14.79 3.63
N ASP A 66 4.16 14.43 4.74
CA ASP A 66 4.36 15.34 5.87
C ASP A 66 5.25 16.53 5.48
N GLU A 67 6.32 16.30 4.72
CA GLU A 67 7.17 17.36 4.17
C GLU A 67 6.39 18.31 3.26
N GLU A 68 5.54 17.77 2.37
CA GLU A 68 4.75 18.59 1.45
C GLU A 68 3.65 19.36 2.18
N VAL A 69 3.00 18.76 3.17
CA VAL A 69 2.03 19.45 4.04
C VAL A 69 2.71 20.59 4.80
N ALA A 70 3.91 20.37 5.34
CA ALA A 70 4.68 21.41 6.02
C ALA A 70 5.07 22.54 5.06
N ARG A 71 5.46 22.23 3.82
CA ARG A 71 5.73 23.21 2.77
C ARG A 71 4.48 24.00 2.41
N LEU A 72 3.35 23.34 2.18
CA LEU A 72 2.06 23.97 1.87
C LEU A 72 1.58 24.88 3.01
N ALA A 73 1.88 24.54 4.26
CA ALA A 73 1.61 25.42 5.39
C ALA A 73 2.40 26.74 5.32
N ARG A 74 3.64 26.72 4.81
CA ARG A 74 4.43 27.93 4.54
C ARG A 74 3.84 28.75 3.39
N VAL A 75 3.38 28.08 2.33
CA VAL A 75 2.65 28.73 1.21
C VAL A 75 1.38 29.41 1.72
N ALA A 76 0.61 28.75 2.59
CA ALA A 76 -0.62 29.30 3.16
C ALA A 76 -0.38 30.60 3.94
N ARG A 77 0.80 30.76 4.53
CA ARG A 77 1.25 31.98 5.23
C ARG A 77 1.97 32.99 4.32
N ASN A 78 2.01 32.77 3.01
CA ASN A 78 2.75 33.57 2.03
C ASN A 78 4.27 33.67 2.31
N GLU A 79 4.86 32.72 3.03
CA GLU A 79 6.30 32.66 3.26
C GLU A 79 7.06 32.21 1.99
N ILE A 80 6.39 31.44 1.12
CA ILE A 80 6.91 30.97 -0.16
C ILE A 80 5.85 31.09 -1.27
N PRO A 81 6.24 31.29 -2.54
CA PRO A 81 5.30 31.47 -3.65
C PRO A 81 4.44 30.23 -3.91
N TYR A 82 3.16 30.42 -4.22
CA TYR A 82 2.24 29.31 -4.53
C TYR A 82 2.73 28.46 -5.72
N GLY A 83 3.34 29.07 -6.74
CA GLY A 83 3.88 28.34 -7.90
C GLY A 83 5.09 27.44 -7.61
N SER A 84 5.64 27.48 -6.39
CA SER A 84 6.71 26.59 -5.93
C SER A 84 6.21 25.36 -5.17
N SER A 85 4.89 25.19 -5.07
CA SER A 85 4.24 24.00 -4.50
C SER A 85 4.64 22.76 -5.30
N GLY A 86 4.94 21.66 -4.61
CA GLY A 86 5.64 20.49 -5.12
C GLY A 86 4.87 19.64 -6.16
N PRO A 87 5.08 18.31 -6.17
CA PRO A 87 4.61 17.42 -7.23
C PRO A 87 3.12 17.60 -7.58
N ASP A 88 2.76 17.43 -8.87
CA ASP A 88 1.36 17.52 -9.27
C ASP A 88 0.53 16.40 -8.61
N MET A 89 -0.75 16.64 -8.35
CA MET A 89 -1.62 15.62 -7.75
C MET A 89 -1.68 14.35 -8.60
N GLY A 90 -1.53 14.48 -9.92
CA GLY A 90 -1.47 13.34 -10.83
C GLY A 90 -0.27 12.41 -10.56
N GLU A 91 0.89 12.97 -10.22
CA GLU A 91 2.09 12.20 -9.86
C GLU A 91 1.90 11.49 -8.52
N TRP A 92 1.27 12.18 -7.57
CA TRP A 92 0.86 11.58 -6.31
C TRP A 92 -0.10 10.40 -6.52
N PHE A 93 -1.14 10.55 -7.36
CA PHE A 93 -2.06 9.46 -7.70
C PHE A 93 -1.37 8.25 -8.31
N GLN A 94 -0.35 8.45 -9.16
CA GLN A 94 0.44 7.35 -9.71
C GLN A 94 1.21 6.61 -8.60
N LYS A 95 1.92 7.34 -7.73
CA LYS A 95 2.63 6.75 -6.58
C LYS A 95 1.70 5.96 -5.65
N PHE A 96 0.46 6.44 -5.47
CA PHE A 96 -0.53 5.77 -4.63
C PHE A 96 -1.14 4.52 -5.27
N ARG A 97 -1.22 4.45 -6.60
CA ARG A 97 -1.75 3.28 -7.30
C ARG A 97 -0.92 2.03 -7.03
N ASP A 98 0.39 2.21 -6.87
CA ASP A 98 1.35 1.12 -6.71
C ASP A 98 1.44 0.63 -5.25
N VAL A 99 0.65 1.20 -4.33
CA VAL A 99 0.61 0.82 -2.90
C VAL A 99 -0.16 -0.50 -2.69
N PRO A 100 0.37 -1.43 -1.88
CA PRO A 100 -0.33 -2.67 -1.52
C PRO A 100 -1.67 -2.42 -0.82
N GLU A 101 -2.68 -3.25 -1.11
CA GLU A 101 -4.07 -3.09 -0.62
C GLU A 101 -4.14 -2.87 0.90
N LYS A 102 -3.31 -3.58 1.68
CA LYS A 102 -3.24 -3.52 3.13
C LYS A 102 -3.00 -2.10 3.68
N TYR A 103 -2.30 -1.23 2.93
CA TYR A 103 -1.94 0.12 3.36
C TYR A 103 -2.77 1.22 2.70
N ARG A 104 -3.65 0.87 1.75
CA ARG A 104 -4.47 1.87 1.02
C ARG A 104 -5.36 2.70 1.93
N GLY A 105 -5.84 2.13 3.04
CA GLY A 105 -6.65 2.85 4.03
C GLY A 105 -5.91 4.03 4.67
N GLN A 106 -4.68 3.78 5.14
CA GLN A 106 -3.82 4.80 5.73
C GLN A 106 -3.40 5.84 4.69
N ILE A 107 -2.93 5.36 3.54
CA ILE A 107 -2.50 6.21 2.44
C ILE A 107 -3.63 7.12 1.93
N ARG A 108 -4.89 6.66 1.94
CA ARG A 108 -6.04 7.49 1.59
C ARG A 108 -6.26 8.63 2.58
N GLN A 109 -5.99 8.40 3.88
CA GLN A 109 -6.06 9.46 4.88
C GLN A 109 -4.97 10.51 4.64
N ASP A 110 -3.74 10.09 4.33
CA ASP A 110 -2.66 11.01 4.01
C ASP A 110 -2.88 11.78 2.73
N MET A 111 -3.47 11.14 1.72
CA MET A 111 -3.91 11.84 0.51
C MET A 111 -4.97 12.90 0.84
N GLY A 112 -5.91 12.59 1.72
CA GLY A 112 -6.89 13.56 2.22
C GLY A 112 -6.24 14.73 2.97
N ARG A 113 -5.22 14.45 3.79
CA ARG A 113 -4.45 15.48 4.50
C ARG A 113 -3.70 16.40 3.53
N LEU A 114 -3.01 15.81 2.55
CA LEU A 114 -2.29 16.53 1.50
C LEU A 114 -3.24 17.43 0.69
N PHE A 115 -4.38 16.88 0.28
CA PHE A 115 -5.39 17.61 -0.48
C PHE A 115 -5.93 18.82 0.30
N ASN A 116 -6.33 18.62 1.57
CA ASN A 116 -6.78 19.69 2.44
C ASN A 116 -5.69 20.76 2.64
N ALA A 117 -4.43 20.36 2.83
CA ALA A 117 -3.32 21.30 2.96
C ALA A 117 -3.12 22.14 1.69
N ARG A 118 -3.27 21.52 0.51
CA ARG A 118 -3.15 22.20 -0.79
C ARG A 118 -4.28 23.18 -1.03
N GLU A 119 -5.53 22.79 -0.77
CA GLU A 119 -6.69 23.69 -0.87
C GLU A 119 -6.55 24.89 0.08
N ARG A 120 -6.14 24.62 1.32
CA ARG A 120 -5.88 25.66 2.31
C ARG A 120 -4.77 26.60 1.84
N ALA A 121 -3.67 26.07 1.31
CA ALA A 121 -2.58 26.88 0.78
C ALA A 121 -3.02 27.74 -0.40
N ALA A 122 -3.79 27.18 -1.34
CA ALA A 122 -4.31 27.90 -2.50
C ALA A 122 -5.19 29.09 -2.08
N THR A 123 -6.10 28.82 -1.15
CA THR A 123 -7.08 29.79 -0.65
C THR A 123 -6.42 30.86 0.21
N GLN A 124 -5.66 30.45 1.23
CA GLN A 124 -5.07 31.37 2.19
C GLN A 124 -3.99 32.24 1.55
N SER A 125 -3.14 31.68 0.68
CA SER A 125 -2.13 32.48 -0.04
C SER A 125 -2.78 33.57 -0.89
N TYR A 126 -3.90 33.25 -1.54
CA TYR A 126 -4.63 34.20 -2.37
C TYR A 126 -5.27 35.33 -1.54
N PHE A 127 -5.97 34.98 -0.46
CA PHE A 127 -6.66 35.99 0.35
C PHE A 127 -5.71 36.82 1.22
N ALA A 128 -4.54 36.28 1.55
CA ALA A 128 -3.47 37.02 2.22
C ALA A 128 -2.83 38.10 1.33
N LEU A 129 -3.05 38.08 0.01
CA LEU A 129 -2.63 39.17 -0.88
C LEU A 129 -3.55 40.38 -0.76
N PRO A 130 -3.02 41.61 -0.92
CA PRO A 130 -3.83 42.82 -1.02
C PRO A 130 -4.87 42.70 -2.16
N PRO A 131 -6.12 43.16 -1.97
CA PRO A 131 -7.19 43.00 -2.97
C PRO A 131 -6.83 43.49 -4.38
N GLY A 132 -6.06 44.57 -4.49
CA GLY A 132 -5.61 45.11 -5.78
C GLY A 132 -4.64 44.21 -6.55
N GLN A 133 -3.92 43.31 -5.86
CA GLN A 133 -2.94 42.40 -6.47
C GLN A 133 -3.53 41.01 -6.78
N ARG A 134 -4.67 40.67 -6.19
CA ARG A 134 -5.32 39.36 -6.32
C ARG A 134 -5.61 39.00 -7.78
N ARG A 135 -6.14 39.94 -8.58
CA ARG A 135 -6.42 39.69 -10.01
C ARG A 135 -5.17 39.31 -10.79
N ALA A 136 -4.11 40.10 -10.65
CA ALA A 136 -2.85 39.83 -11.34
C ALA A 136 -2.22 38.49 -10.93
N GLU A 137 -2.35 38.11 -9.65
CA GLU A 137 -1.92 36.80 -9.17
C GLU A 137 -2.77 35.66 -9.76
N MET A 138 -4.10 35.82 -9.81
CA MET A 138 -4.97 34.82 -10.44
C MET A 138 -4.66 34.64 -11.91
N ASP A 139 -4.42 35.71 -12.66
CA ASP A 139 -4.03 35.61 -14.08
C ASP A 139 -2.72 34.85 -14.25
N LYS A 140 -1.73 35.07 -13.36
CA LYS A 140 -0.48 34.30 -13.37
C LYS A 140 -0.72 32.82 -13.09
N ARG A 141 -1.57 32.49 -12.10
CA ARG A 141 -1.91 31.10 -11.75
C ARG A 141 -2.67 30.40 -12.86
N ILE A 142 -3.61 31.09 -13.51
CA ILE A 142 -4.35 30.58 -14.68
C ILE A 142 -3.38 30.25 -15.82
N LYS A 143 -2.50 31.19 -16.19
CA LYS A 143 -1.51 30.94 -17.26
C LYS A 143 -0.59 29.76 -16.94
N ALA A 144 -0.14 29.65 -15.68
CA ALA A 144 0.68 28.52 -15.25
C ALA A 144 -0.10 27.18 -15.33
N GLU A 145 -1.38 27.18 -14.95
CA GLU A 145 -2.21 25.98 -15.04
C GLU A 145 -2.58 25.62 -16.48
N GLU A 146 -2.82 26.59 -17.35
CA GLU A 146 -3.06 26.37 -18.78
C GLU A 146 -1.86 25.73 -19.46
N ALA A 147 -0.63 26.19 -19.14
CA ALA A 147 0.60 25.58 -19.64
C ALA A 147 0.70 24.10 -19.21
N ARG A 148 0.45 23.81 -17.92
CA ARG A 148 0.44 22.44 -17.40
C ARG A 148 -0.69 21.58 -17.99
N SER A 149 -1.87 22.17 -18.19
CA SER A 149 -3.03 21.50 -18.79
C SER A 149 -2.74 21.10 -20.24
N LYS A 150 -2.08 21.99 -21.00
CA LYS A 150 -1.65 21.72 -22.37
C LYS A 150 -0.67 20.54 -22.43
N GLU A 151 0.36 20.56 -21.59
CA GLU A 151 1.32 19.46 -21.50
C GLU A 151 0.65 18.13 -21.14
N ARG A 152 -0.29 18.13 -20.18
CA ARG A 152 -1.06 16.92 -19.85
C ARG A 152 -1.86 16.40 -21.03
N ARG A 153 -2.54 17.29 -21.77
CA ARG A 153 -3.31 16.88 -22.96
C ARG A 153 -2.42 16.29 -24.04
N GLU A 154 -1.23 16.85 -24.25
CA GLU A 154 -0.25 16.33 -25.20
C GLU A 154 0.26 14.94 -24.78
N ARG A 155 0.61 14.75 -23.50
CA ARG A 155 0.99 13.43 -22.96
C ARG A 155 -0.13 12.40 -23.11
N TRP A 156 -1.37 12.77 -22.80
CA TRP A 156 -2.53 11.89 -22.94
C TRP A 156 -2.84 11.55 -24.39
N ALA A 157 -2.70 12.52 -25.30
CA ALA A 157 -2.87 12.29 -26.73
C ALA A 157 -1.79 11.35 -27.28
N ALA A 158 -0.54 11.53 -26.85
CA ALA A 158 0.58 10.65 -27.21
C ALA A 158 0.38 9.22 -26.67
N GLU A 159 -0.05 9.07 -25.42
CA GLU A 159 -0.36 7.76 -24.84
C GLU A 159 -1.53 7.08 -25.57
N ARG A 160 -2.59 7.83 -25.90
CA ARG A 160 -3.72 7.29 -26.66
C ARG A 160 -3.29 6.83 -28.05
N ALA A 161 -2.51 7.64 -28.75
CA ALA A 161 -1.97 7.28 -30.07
C ALA A 161 -1.05 6.05 -29.99
N ALA A 162 -0.24 5.91 -28.94
CA ALA A 162 0.60 4.73 -28.73
C ALA A 162 -0.22 3.46 -28.45
N ARG A 163 -1.32 3.56 -27.70
CA ARG A 163 -2.25 2.44 -27.49
C ARG A 163 -2.99 2.05 -28.77
N GLU A 164 -3.49 3.03 -29.53
CA GLU A 164 -4.14 2.78 -30.82
C GLU A 164 -3.19 2.10 -31.83
N GLN A 165 -1.90 2.47 -31.84
CA GLN A 165 -0.89 1.78 -32.65
C GLN A 165 -0.61 0.34 -32.16
N ALA A 166 -0.58 0.11 -30.84
CA ALA A 166 -0.40 -1.23 -30.28
C ALA A 166 -1.59 -2.15 -30.60
N ASP A 167 -2.82 -1.63 -30.51
CA ASP A 167 -4.04 -2.36 -30.83
C ASP A 167 -4.15 -2.66 -32.34
N ALA A 168 -3.75 -1.71 -33.19
CA ALA A 168 -3.70 -1.92 -34.65
C ALA A 168 -2.65 -2.98 -35.06
N ASN A 169 -1.49 -3.01 -34.39
CA ASN A 169 -0.46 -4.01 -34.66
C ASN A 169 -0.82 -5.40 -34.11
N GLY A 170 -1.60 -5.46 -33.02
CA GLY A 170 -2.15 -6.71 -32.46
C GLY A 170 -3.23 -7.35 -33.32
N GLN A 171 -4.10 -6.56 -33.97
CA GLN A 171 -5.14 -7.06 -34.87
C GLN A 171 -4.61 -7.62 -36.20
N THR A 172 -3.36 -7.30 -36.56
CA THR A 172 -2.73 -7.85 -37.77
C THR A 172 -2.09 -9.22 -37.52
N ALA A 173 -1.84 -9.60 -36.25
CA ALA A 173 -1.23 -10.88 -35.88
C ALA A 173 -2.24 -12.03 -35.68
N GLU A 174 -3.51 -11.75 -35.35
CA GLU A 174 -4.57 -12.78 -35.22
C GLU A 174 -5.35 -13.03 -36.52
N ASN A 175 -5.41 -12.08 -37.45
CA ASN A 175 -6.10 -12.28 -38.74
C ASN A 175 -5.28 -13.04 -39.80
N GLY A 176 -4.05 -13.46 -39.48
CA GLY A 176 -3.17 -14.20 -40.40
C GLY A 176 -3.20 -15.72 -40.27
N ARG A 177 -3.92 -16.31 -39.30
CA ARG A 177 -3.79 -17.75 -38.99
C ARG A 177 -5.09 -18.58 -39.02
N ASN A 178 -6.21 -18.04 -39.48
CA ASN A 178 -7.39 -18.88 -39.70
C ASN A 178 -8.21 -18.48 -40.93
N GLY A 179 -7.63 -18.69 -42.12
CA GLY A 179 -8.42 -18.86 -43.34
C GLY A 179 -8.95 -20.29 -43.38
N GLY A 180 -10.24 -20.48 -43.08
CA GLY A 180 -10.84 -21.82 -43.10
C GLY A 180 -12.30 -21.91 -42.66
N GLY A 181 -13.21 -21.23 -43.38
CA GLY A 181 -14.61 -21.65 -43.56
C GLY A 181 -15.58 -21.53 -42.37
N GLN A 182 -16.54 -20.59 -42.48
CA GLN A 182 -17.96 -20.94 -42.41
C GLN A 182 -18.83 -19.80 -42.95
N GLU A 183 -19.55 -20.15 -44.02
CA GLU A 183 -20.63 -19.39 -44.63
C GLU A 183 -21.76 -19.14 -43.62
N GLY A 184 -22.45 -18.01 -43.80
CA GLY A 184 -23.40 -17.48 -42.85
C GLY A 184 -24.62 -18.33 -42.54
N ARG A 185 -25.24 -18.00 -41.40
CA ARG A 185 -26.67 -18.09 -41.10
C ARG A 185 -26.89 -17.39 -39.76
N GLY A 186 -27.81 -16.42 -39.71
CA GLY A 186 -28.19 -15.82 -38.43
C GLY A 186 -28.70 -14.38 -38.45
N ARG A 187 -29.06 -13.80 -39.60
CA ARG A 187 -30.01 -12.69 -39.63
C ARG A 187 -31.37 -13.23 -39.18
N GLY A 188 -31.65 -13.11 -37.88
CA GLY A 188 -32.99 -13.33 -37.35
C GLY A 188 -33.89 -12.16 -37.77
N PRO A 189 -35.02 -12.41 -38.46
CA PRO A 189 -36.02 -11.40 -38.72
C PRO A 189 -36.93 -11.28 -37.49
N ASN A 190 -37.16 -10.07 -37.01
CA ASN A 190 -38.50 -9.76 -36.52
C ASN A 190 -38.84 -8.32 -36.89
N ALA A 191 -39.67 -8.23 -37.91
CA ALA A 191 -40.33 -7.03 -38.35
C ALA A 191 -41.69 -6.96 -37.66
N GLY A 192 -42.12 -5.74 -37.31
CA GLY A 192 -43.53 -5.36 -37.34
C GLY A 192 -44.33 -5.54 -36.05
N GLY A 193 -45.10 -4.50 -35.72
CA GLY A 193 -46.00 -4.40 -34.59
C GLY A 193 -45.95 -3.00 -33.98
N GLU A 194 -46.21 -1.96 -34.77
CA GLU A 194 -47.48 -1.21 -34.72
C GLU A 194 -47.73 -0.46 -33.39
N SER A 195 -47.55 0.86 -33.47
CA SER A 195 -48.58 1.86 -33.16
C SER A 195 -49.71 1.47 -32.20
N GLY A 196 -49.77 2.15 -31.05
CA GLY A 196 -50.98 2.21 -30.21
C GLY A 196 -50.92 3.35 -29.19
N PRO A 197 -51.89 4.29 -29.18
CA PRO A 197 -51.88 5.50 -28.36
C PRO A 197 -52.65 5.34 -27.03
N GLY A 198 -52.40 6.26 -26.08
CA GLY A 198 -53.40 6.70 -25.10
C GLY A 198 -53.33 6.06 -23.71
N GLY A 199 -53.18 6.93 -22.70
CA GLY A 199 -53.24 6.65 -21.27
C GLY A 199 -52.66 7.80 -20.49
#